data_AF-Q14QL2-F1
#
_entry.id   AF-Q14QL2-F1
#
_cell.length_a   1.000
_cell.length_b   1.000
_cell.length_c   1.000
_cell.angle_alpha   90.00
_cell.angle_beta   90.00
_cell.angle_gamma   90.00
#
_symmetry.space_group_name_H-M   'P 1'
#
loop_
_entity.id
_entity.type
_entity.pdbx_description
1 polymer ?
#
loop_
_entity_poly.entity_id
_entity_poly.type
_entity_poly.pdbx_seq_one_letter_code
_entity_poly.pdbx_strand_id
1 'polypeptide(L)' 'MTIPVTIVKRNGAIFEIPVDELVTGDIVILEAGKYIPADIRVLEANNLLIDEAALTGESVPVEKIVK' A
#
# COMPACT_ATOMS: atom_id res chain seq x y z
N MET A 1 -3.26 18.56 12.20
CA MET A 1 -3.17 17.98 10.85
C MET A 1 -2.07 16.93 10.92
N THR A 2 -2.42 15.65 10.91
CA THR A 2 -1.44 14.55 10.99
C THR A 2 -0.92 14.24 9.60
N ILE A 3 0.40 14.19 9.43
CA ILE A 3 1.01 13.73 8.19
C ILE A 3 0.79 12.21 8.13
N PRO A 4 0.17 11.67 7.07
CA PRO A 4 0.02 10.22 6.93
C PRO A 4 1.40 9.60 6.79
N VAL A 5 1.59 8.45 7.44
CA VAL A 5 2.82 7.67 7.40
C VAL A 5 2.58 6.33 6.72
N THR A 6 3.62 5.77 6.14
CA THR A 6 3.61 4.45 5.51
C THR A 6 4.85 3.66 5.88
N ILE A 7 4.76 2.34 5.80
CA ILE A 7 5.84 1.42 6.13
C ILE A 7 6.53 0.99 4.84
N VAL A 8 7.84 1.21 4.76
CA VAL A 8 8.67 0.81 3.62
C VAL A 8 9.82 -0.10 4.06
N LYS A 9 10.28 -0.97 3.15
CA LYS A 9 11.48 -1.77 3.29
C LYS A 9 12.58 -1.22 2.37
N ARG A 10 13.64 -0.66 2.95
CA ARG A 10 14.82 -0.13 2.24
C ARG A 10 16.07 -0.85 2.72
N ASN A 11 16.89 -1.36 1.81
CA ASN A 11 18.14 -2.08 2.15
C ASN A 11 17.95 -3.21 3.18
N GLY A 12 16.81 -3.89 3.15
CA GLY A 12 16.48 -4.97 4.09
C GLY A 12 15.91 -4.52 5.45
N ALA A 13 15.96 -3.24 5.78
CA ALA A 13 15.41 -2.68 7.01
C ALA A 13 14.03 -2.05 6.77
N ILE A 14 13.19 -2.05 7.82
CA ILE A 14 11.83 -1.49 7.80
C ILE A 14 11.86 -0.08 8.41
N PHE A 15 11.18 0.85 7.75
CA PHE A 15 11.06 2.24 8.18
C PHE A 15 9.61 2.68 8.11
N GLU A 16 9.16 3.44 9.10
CA GLU A 16 7.96 4.26 8.98
C GLU A 16 8.39 5.64 8.50
N ILE A 17 7.87 6.05 7.34
CA ILE A 17 8.20 7.34 6.73
C ILE A 17 6.93 8.14 6.47
N PRO A 18 7.00 9.48 6.46
CA PRO A 18 5.96 10.33 5.89
C PRO A 18 5.66 9.93 4.44
N VAL A 19 4.37 9.96 4.04
CA VAL A 19 3.96 9.57 2.67
C VAL A 19 4.57 10.47 1.59
N ASP A 20 4.85 11.73 1.90
CA ASP A 20 5.52 12.69 1.01
C ASP A 20 7.03 12.40 0.82
N GLU A 21 7.63 11.52 1.63
CA GLU A 21 9.00 11.02 1.45
C GLU A 21 9.05 9.68 0.67
N LEU A 22 7.89 9.14 0.25
CA LEU A 22 7.81 7.93 -0.55
C LEU A 22 8.31 8.19 -1.98
N VAL A 23 9.18 7.31 -2.49
CA VAL A 23 9.75 7.43 -3.84
C VAL A 23 9.62 6.15 -4.64
N THR A 24 9.68 6.27 -5.97
CA THR A 24 9.71 5.12 -6.87
C THR A 24 10.90 4.22 -6.55
N GLY A 25 10.65 2.92 -6.39
CA GLY A 25 11.65 1.92 -6.01
C GLY A 25 11.54 1.48 -4.55
N ASP A 26 10.77 2.19 -3.74
CA ASP A 26 10.43 1.71 -2.40
C ASP A 26 9.57 0.45 -2.44
N ILE A 27 9.88 -0.48 -1.54
CA ILE A 27 9.02 -1.64 -1.27
C ILE A 27 8.09 -1.26 -0.13
N VAL A 28 6.83 -0.98 -0.45
CA VAL A 28 5.80 -0.66 0.54
C VAL A 28 5.27 -1.94 1.18
N ILE A 29 5.13 -1.94 2.50
CA ILE A 29 4.48 -3.02 3.25
C ILE A 29 3.05 -2.60 3.55
N LEU A 30 2.09 -3.39 3.07
CA LEU A 30 0.67 -3.15 3.27
C LEU A 30 0.07 -4.11 4.29
N GLU A 31 -0.81 -3.56 5.13
CA GLU A 31 -1.55 -4.30 6.14
C GLU A 31 -3.03 -3.94 6.09
N ALA A 32 -3.88 -4.81 6.63
CA ALA A 32 -5.31 -4.55 6.70
C ALA A 32 -5.60 -3.25 7.47
N GLY A 33 -6.54 -2.45 6.96
CA GLY A 33 -6.92 -1.17 7.55
C GLY A 33 -5.97 -0.01 7.26
N LYS A 34 -4.92 -0.22 6.45
CA LYS A 34 -4.05 0.86 5.95
C LYS A 34 -4.52 1.33 4.58
N TYR A 35 -4.35 2.62 4.31
CA TYR A 35 -4.58 3.18 2.98
C TYR A 35 -3.41 2.87 2.04
N ILE A 36 -3.71 2.76 0.75
CA ILE A 36 -2.70 2.61 -0.30
C ILE A 36 -2.06 3.99 -0.54
N PRO A 37 -0.75 4.17 -0.30
CA PRO A 37 -0.13 5.50 -0.29
C PRO A 37 0.14 6.07 -1.69
N ALA A 38 0.24 5.21 -2.71
CA ALA A 38 0.51 5.56 -4.10
C ALA A 38 0.08 4.41 -5.03
N ASP A 39 0.09 4.65 -6.34
CA ASP A 39 -0.04 3.56 -7.32
C ASP A 39 1.15 2.60 -7.20
N ILE A 40 0.86 1.32 -7.00
CA ILE A 40 1.87 0.29 -6.70
C ILE A 40 1.67 -0.96 -7.56
N ARG A 41 2.75 -1.74 -7.65
CA ARG A 41 2.73 -3.09 -8.20
C ARG A 41 2.87 -4.10 -7.06
N VAL A 42 1.95 -5.06 -7.00
CA VAL A 42 2.01 -6.15 -6.01
C VAL A 42 3.19 -7.06 -6.36
N LEU A 43 4.13 -7.19 -5.42
CA LEU A 43 5.27 -8.10 -5.52
C LEU A 43 4.97 -9.43 -4.82
N GLU A 44 4.33 -9.36 -3.66
CA GLU A 44 3.91 -10.49 -2.83
C GLU A 44 2.56 -10.15 -2.19
N ALA A 45 1.69 -11.14 -2.01
CA ALA A 45 0.37 -10.95 -1.39
C ALA A 45 -0.05 -12.19 -0.59
N ASN A 46 -0.65 -11.95 0.58
CA ASN A 46 -1.31 -12.98 1.38
C ASN A 46 -2.73 -12.48 1.69
N ASN A 47 -3.74 -13.07 1.04
CA ASN A 47 -5.15 -12.70 1.20
C ASN A 47 -5.41 -11.18 1.11
N LEU A 48 -4.73 -10.52 0.17
CA LEU A 48 -4.81 -9.06 0.00
C LEU A 48 -6.10 -8.67 -0.72
N LEU A 49 -7.05 -8.14 0.06
CA LEU A 49 -8.31 -7.58 -0.44
C LEU A 49 -8.24 -6.05 -0.39
N ILE A 50 -8.55 -5.40 -1.51
CA ILE A 50 -8.53 -3.94 -1.64
C ILE A 50 -9.95 -3.42 -1.87
N ASP A 51 -10.34 -2.41 -1.11
CA ASP A 51 -11.53 -1.61 -1.36
C ASP A 51 -11.23 -0.56 -2.44
N GLU A 52 -11.87 -0.71 -3.59
CA GLU A 52 -11.73 0.20 -4.73
C GLU A 52 -12.99 1.08 -4.93
N ALA A 53 -13.94 1.07 -3.98
CA ALA A 53 -15.21 1.77 -4.09
C ALA A 53 -15.04 3.28 -4.33
N ALA A 54 -13.99 3.87 -3.74
CA ALA A 54 -13.65 5.28 -3.93
C ALA A 54 -13.25 5.61 -5.39
N LEU A 55 -12.77 4.64 -6.17
CA LEU A 55 -12.31 4.83 -7.54
C LEU A 55 -13.30 4.27 -8.59
N THR A 56 -13.96 3.16 -8.28
CA THR A 56 -14.83 2.44 -9.23
C THR A 56 -16.32 2.56 -8.91
N GLY A 57 -16.67 2.91 -7.67
CA GLY A 57 -18.05 2.87 -7.17
C GLY A 57 -18.54 1.49 -6.75
N GLU A 58 -17.72 0.45 -6.89
CA GLU A 58 -18.08 -0.93 -6.54
C GLU A 58 -17.72 -1.22 -5.08
N SER A 59 -18.71 -1.65 -4.29
CA SER A 59 -18.55 -1.88 -2.84
C SER A 59 -17.92 -3.22 -2.46
N VAL A 60 -17.74 -4.14 -3.42
CA VAL A 60 -17.18 -5.47 -3.17
C VAL A 60 -15.65 -5.39 -3.27
N PRO A 61 -14.89 -5.72 -2.21
CA PRO A 61 -13.44 -5.71 -2.25
C PRO A 61 -12.89 -6.70 -3.30
N VAL A 62 -11.80 -6.31 -3.95
CA VAL A 62 -11.17 -7.09 -5.01
C VAL A 62 -9.88 -7.71 -4.49
N GLU A 63 -9.71 -9.00 -4.71
CA GLU A 63 -8.45 -9.70 -4.41
C GLU A 63 -7.34 -9.27 -5.38
N LYS A 64 -6.18 -8.91 -4.84
CA LYS A 64 -4.97 -8.62 -5.62
C LYS A 64 -3.96 -9.74 -5.44
N ILE A 65 -3.60 -10.37 -6.54
CA ILE A 65 -2.58 -11.41 -6.63
C ILE A 65 -1.37 -10.90 -7.41
N VAL A 66 -0.21 -11.55 -7.22
CA VAL A 66 0.99 -11.28 -8.02
C VAL A 66 0.70 -11.68 -9.46
N LYS A 67 1.04 -10.79 -10.41
CA LYS A 67 0.95 -11.04 -11.85
C LYS A 67 2.34 -11.11 -12.47
#